data_AF-A0A8J5NVA4-F1
#
_entry.id   AF-A0A8J5NVA4-F1
#
_cell.length_a   1.000
_cell.length_b   1.000
_cell.length_c   1.000
_cell.angle_alpha   90.00
_cell.angle_beta   90.00
_cell.angle_gamma   90.00
#
_symmetry.space_group_name_H-M   'P 1'
#
loop_
_entity.id
_entity.type
_entity.pdbx_description
1 polymer ?
#
loop_
_entity_poly.entity_id
_entity_poly.type
_entity_poly.pdbx_seq_one_letter_code
_entity_poly.pdbx_strand_id
1 'polypeptide(L)'
;MLLKDGPDMPVSYRPDFAAFRHTVDRHEHGSKLRDHFMWPIVNQKDLSGPKLMLLLLNARGRLALPVFATVDYEGLWFGKATKGLHPEFLHNHTMIKHGAKNGEEYGGLIHWNSHPDAEEWVRTQRQFLPGDALLVLEVQESLMKFLLDFCHQILQEIPPDVIISDGYPVQPEPTLNMDSDASGFVSLAAITAETPYKRPAGLDLSHLATVRHRGMFVLKEKS
;
A
#
# COMPACT_ATOMS: atom_id res chain seq x y z
N MET A 1 -13.99 11.91 11.97
CA MET A 1 -13.91 13.13 11.15
C MET A 1 -13.23 12.72 9.85
N LEU A 2 -14.02 12.29 8.88
CA LEU A 2 -13.57 12.09 7.50
C LEU A 2 -13.90 13.37 6.77
N LEU A 3 -12.99 13.84 5.92
CA LEU A 3 -13.14 15.08 5.15
C LEU A 3 -14.58 15.14 4.58
N LYS A 4 -15.37 16.17 4.95
CA LYS A 4 -16.69 16.41 4.35
C LYS A 4 -16.62 16.58 2.83
N ASP A 5 -15.43 16.92 2.33
CA ASP A 5 -15.08 17.17 0.93
C ASP A 5 -13.90 16.29 0.47
N GLY A 6 -13.70 15.11 1.07
CA GLY A 6 -12.60 14.20 0.73
C GLY A 6 -12.70 13.60 -0.68
N PRO A 7 -11.57 13.25 -1.31
CA PRO A 7 -11.50 12.94 -2.75
C PRO A 7 -12.34 11.71 -3.07
N ASP A 8 -13.51 11.85 -3.71
CA ASP A 8 -14.40 10.80 -4.26
C ASP A 8 -14.30 9.41 -3.57
N MET A 9 -14.14 9.42 -2.24
CA MET A 9 -13.65 8.25 -1.53
C MET A 9 -14.84 7.34 -1.32
N PRO A 10 -14.77 6.06 -1.70
CA PRO A 10 -15.94 5.22 -1.64
C PRO A 10 -16.44 5.02 -0.22
N VAL A 11 -17.77 5.01 -0.07
CA VAL A 11 -18.44 4.85 1.21
C VAL A 11 -18.49 3.39 1.66
N SER A 12 -18.46 2.43 0.73
CA SER A 12 -18.67 1.01 1.00
C SER A 12 -17.39 0.27 1.39
N TYR A 13 -17.53 -0.74 2.26
CA TYR A 13 -16.56 -1.83 2.35
C TYR A 13 -16.37 -2.46 0.97
N ARG A 14 -15.14 -2.51 0.46
CA ARG A 14 -14.80 -3.08 -0.86
C ARG A 14 -15.54 -2.41 -2.03
N PRO A 15 -15.17 -1.17 -2.37
CA PRO A 15 -15.80 -0.43 -3.46
C PRO A 15 -15.65 -1.10 -4.82
N ASP A 16 -14.54 -1.80 -5.02
CA ASP A 16 -14.28 -2.68 -6.16
C ASP A 16 -15.37 -3.76 -6.32
N PHE A 17 -15.82 -4.37 -5.24
CA PHE A 17 -16.88 -5.37 -5.27
C PHE A 17 -18.26 -4.77 -5.51
N ALA A 18 -18.53 -3.60 -4.94
CA ALA A 18 -19.75 -2.84 -5.22
C ALA A 18 -19.83 -2.47 -6.71
N ALA A 19 -18.74 -1.93 -7.28
CA ALA A 19 -18.65 -1.59 -8.69
C ALA A 19 -18.84 -2.82 -9.59
N PHE A 20 -18.20 -3.95 -9.25
CA PHE A 20 -18.35 -5.20 -10.00
C PHE A 20 -19.81 -5.69 -10.08
N ARG A 21 -20.60 -5.51 -9.03
CA ARG A 21 -22.04 -5.89 -9.04
C ARG A 21 -22.89 -5.03 -9.97
N HIS A 22 -22.45 -3.81 -10.28
CA HIS A 22 -23.18 -2.87 -11.12
C HIS A 22 -22.70 -2.84 -12.58
N THR A 23 -21.55 -3.44 -12.89
CA THR A 23 -21.04 -3.53 -14.27
C THR A 23 -21.76 -4.64 -15.03
N VAL A 24 -22.81 -4.27 -15.77
CA VAL A 24 -23.52 -5.16 -16.73
C VAL A 24 -22.72 -5.31 -18.03
N ASP A 25 -21.97 -4.27 -18.42
CA ASP A 25 -21.15 -4.25 -19.64
C ASP A 25 -19.65 -4.33 -19.33
N ARG A 26 -19.04 -5.45 -19.71
CA ARG A 26 -17.59 -5.65 -19.68
C ARG A 26 -17.01 -5.02 -20.94
N HIS A 27 -16.62 -3.76 -20.88
CA HIS A 27 -15.97 -3.10 -22.01
C HIS A 27 -14.49 -3.50 -22.10
N GLU A 28 -13.96 -3.59 -23.33
CA GLU A 28 -12.55 -3.85 -23.59
C GLU A 28 -11.62 -2.76 -23.03
N HIS A 29 -12.17 -1.58 -22.69
CA HIS A 29 -11.46 -0.38 -22.27
C HIS A 29 -11.58 -0.09 -20.75
N GLY A 30 -11.97 -1.08 -19.95
CA GLY A 30 -12.14 -0.94 -18.49
C GLY A 30 -13.56 -0.52 -18.07
N SER A 31 -13.74 -0.31 -16.76
CA SER A 31 -15.05 0.05 -16.18
C SER A 31 -15.26 1.57 -16.13
N LYS A 32 -16.49 2.03 -16.38
CA LYS A 32 -16.92 3.41 -16.05
C LYS A 32 -16.80 3.73 -14.55
N LEU A 33 -16.68 2.70 -13.71
CA LEU A 33 -16.45 2.78 -12.28
C LEU A 33 -14.98 2.50 -11.93
N ARG A 34 -14.03 2.78 -12.83
CA ARG A 34 -12.58 2.59 -12.64
C ARG A 34 -12.12 3.06 -11.27
N ASP A 35 -12.55 4.25 -10.84
CA ASP A 35 -12.13 4.85 -9.58
C ASP A 35 -12.45 3.97 -8.38
N HIS A 36 -13.56 3.22 -8.40
CA HIS A 36 -13.91 2.30 -7.32
C HIS A 36 -12.94 1.12 -7.23
N PHE A 37 -12.33 0.72 -8.35
CA PHE A 37 -11.29 -0.31 -8.38
C PHE A 37 -9.90 0.26 -8.02
N MET A 38 -9.71 1.58 -8.11
CA MET A 38 -8.46 2.28 -7.76
C MET A 38 -8.33 2.62 -6.27
N TRP A 39 -9.35 2.33 -5.46
CA TRP A 39 -9.33 2.48 -4.01
C TRP A 39 -9.20 1.13 -3.29
N PRO A 40 -8.06 0.44 -3.38
CA PRO A 40 -7.96 -0.96 -2.95
C PRO A 40 -8.05 -1.15 -1.42
N ILE A 41 -7.63 -0.15 -0.64
CA ILE A 41 -7.48 -0.26 0.82
C ILE A 41 -8.10 0.91 1.59
N VAL A 42 -8.64 1.92 0.91
CA VAL A 42 -9.12 3.15 1.55
C VAL A 42 -10.60 3.36 1.25
N ASN A 43 -11.41 3.39 2.31
CA ASN A 43 -12.83 3.69 2.24
C ASN A 43 -13.28 4.42 3.51
N GLN A 44 -14.38 5.18 3.39
CA GLN A 44 -14.89 6.00 4.49
C GLN A 44 -15.35 5.15 5.68
N LYS A 45 -15.88 3.94 5.46
CA LYS A 45 -16.36 3.13 6.58
C LYS A 45 -15.23 2.66 7.48
N ASP A 46 -14.13 2.18 6.91
CA ASP A 46 -12.98 1.72 7.70
C ASP A 46 -12.26 2.87 8.39
N LEU A 47 -12.03 3.96 7.67
CA LEU A 47 -11.26 5.10 8.18
C LEU A 47 -12.08 6.03 9.09
N SER A 48 -13.37 5.75 9.30
CA SER A 48 -14.21 6.50 10.24
C SER A 48 -13.78 6.28 11.70
N GLY A 49 -13.18 5.11 11.99
CA GLY A 49 -12.58 4.80 13.26
C GLY A 49 -11.17 5.38 13.40
N PRO A 50 -10.80 5.96 14.56
CA PRO A 50 -9.51 6.63 14.72
C PRO A 50 -8.31 5.69 14.56
N LYS A 51 -8.46 4.40 14.94
CA LYS A 51 -7.35 3.44 14.95
C LYS A 51 -6.77 3.17 13.55
N LEU A 52 -7.61 2.81 12.58
CA LEU A 52 -7.15 2.44 11.23
C LEU A 52 -6.55 3.65 10.50
N MET A 53 -7.13 4.83 10.70
CA MET A 53 -6.59 6.08 10.14
C MET A 53 -5.21 6.41 10.71
N LEU A 54 -5.02 6.27 12.03
CA LEU A 54 -3.72 6.50 12.68
C LEU A 54 -2.67 5.45 12.26
N LEU A 55 -3.07 4.19 12.09
CA LEU A 55 -2.19 3.14 11.56
C LEU A 55 -1.71 3.49 10.15
N LEU A 56 -2.64 3.85 9.27
CA LEU A 56 -2.35 4.21 7.88
C LEU A 56 -1.41 5.42 7.81
N LEU A 57 -1.71 6.47 8.57
CA LEU A 57 -0.90 7.69 8.62
C LEU A 57 0.52 7.40 9.13
N ASN A 58 0.65 6.62 10.21
CA ASN A 58 1.97 6.27 10.76
C ASN A 58 2.79 5.42 9.77
N ALA A 59 2.16 4.43 9.12
CA ALA A 59 2.85 3.58 8.15
C ALA A 59 3.32 4.39 6.92
N ARG A 60 2.41 5.15 6.30
CA ARG A 60 2.67 5.88 5.04
C ARG A 60 3.50 7.15 5.24
N GLY A 61 3.44 7.77 6.42
CA GLY A 61 4.24 8.96 6.75
C GLY A 61 5.71 8.65 7.10
N ARG A 62 6.04 7.41 7.46
CA ARG A 62 7.40 7.04 7.91
C ARG A 62 8.18 6.15 6.93
N LEU A 63 7.54 5.66 5.88
CA LEU A 63 8.14 4.73 4.92
C LEU A 63 8.02 5.28 3.51
N ALA A 64 9.07 5.08 2.71
CA ALA A 64 9.08 5.51 1.32
C ALA A 64 8.08 4.70 0.46
N LEU A 65 7.55 5.33 -0.60
CA LEU A 65 6.60 4.72 -1.54
C LEU A 65 7.03 3.35 -2.11
N PRO A 66 8.33 3.09 -2.44
CA PRO A 66 8.75 1.79 -2.94
C PRO A 66 8.45 0.61 -2.01
N VAL A 67 8.41 0.84 -0.70
CA VAL A 67 8.11 -0.20 0.32
C VAL A 67 6.70 -0.76 0.14
N PHE A 68 5.77 0.05 -0.36
CA PHE A 68 4.38 -0.35 -0.51
C PHE A 68 4.01 -0.84 -1.91
N ALA A 69 4.94 -0.79 -2.88
CA ALA A 69 4.62 -1.08 -4.28
C ALA A 69 3.94 -2.46 -4.47
N THR A 70 4.39 -3.48 -3.75
CA THR A 70 3.80 -4.83 -3.82
C THR A 70 2.39 -4.86 -3.22
N VAL A 71 2.18 -4.30 -2.03
CA VAL A 71 0.84 -4.33 -1.39
C VAL A 71 -0.17 -3.47 -2.14
N ASP A 72 0.28 -2.34 -2.70
CA ASP A 72 -0.55 -1.48 -3.54
C ASP A 72 -0.95 -2.21 -4.83
N TYR A 73 -0.04 -2.99 -5.41
CA TYR A 73 -0.31 -3.82 -6.58
C TYR A 73 -1.26 -4.99 -6.29
N GLU A 74 -1.02 -5.72 -5.19
CA GLU A 74 -1.88 -6.83 -4.77
C GLU A 74 -3.31 -6.35 -4.49
N GLY A 75 -3.45 -5.15 -3.91
CA GLY A 75 -4.75 -4.51 -3.71
C GLY A 75 -5.56 -4.32 -4.99
N LEU A 76 -4.89 -4.10 -6.13
CA LEU A 76 -5.51 -3.92 -7.44
C LEU A 76 -5.89 -5.24 -8.14
N TRP A 77 -5.50 -6.40 -7.58
CA TRP A 77 -5.71 -7.70 -8.20
C TRP A 77 -7.15 -7.94 -8.62
N PHE A 78 -8.12 -7.61 -7.75
CA PHE A 78 -9.54 -7.84 -8.05
C PHE A 78 -10.02 -7.02 -9.25
N GLY A 79 -9.65 -5.73 -9.31
CA GLY A 79 -9.98 -4.87 -10.44
C GLY A 79 -9.36 -5.36 -11.75
N LYS A 80 -8.13 -5.87 -11.71
CA LYS A 80 -7.48 -6.47 -12.88
C LYS A 80 -8.16 -7.79 -13.30
N ALA A 81 -8.39 -8.70 -12.36
CA ALA A 81 -8.96 -10.01 -12.63
C ALA A 81 -10.39 -9.93 -13.20
N THR A 82 -11.15 -8.92 -12.78
CA THR A 82 -12.52 -8.66 -13.26
C THR A 82 -12.58 -7.78 -14.49
N LYS A 83 -11.44 -7.33 -15.02
CA LYS A 83 -11.32 -6.34 -16.12
C LYS A 83 -11.96 -4.98 -15.80
N GLY A 84 -12.12 -4.65 -14.52
CA GLY A 84 -12.49 -3.31 -14.07
C GLY A 84 -11.35 -2.30 -14.26
N LEU A 85 -10.11 -2.79 -14.18
CA LEU A 85 -8.88 -2.06 -14.48
C LEU A 85 -8.18 -2.68 -15.69
N HIS A 86 -7.83 -1.82 -16.65
CA HIS A 86 -7.04 -2.20 -17.82
C HIS A 86 -5.68 -1.49 -17.74
N PRO A 87 -4.60 -2.18 -17.35
CA PRO A 87 -3.27 -1.59 -17.36
C PRO A 87 -2.84 -1.26 -18.79
N GLU A 88 -2.27 -0.08 -19.00
CA GLU A 88 -1.75 0.32 -20.32
C GLU A 88 -0.59 -0.57 -20.75
N PHE A 89 -0.54 -0.95 -22.03
CA PHE A 89 0.54 -1.80 -22.53
C PHE A 89 1.65 -0.98 -23.19
N LEU A 90 2.85 -1.05 -22.63
CA LEU A 90 4.06 -0.54 -23.26
C LEU A 90 5.03 -1.71 -23.50
N HIS A 91 5.31 -1.97 -24.78
CA HIS A 91 6.11 -3.11 -25.20
C HIS A 91 7.60 -2.93 -24.86
N ASN A 92 8.29 -4.02 -24.50
CA ASN A 92 9.74 -4.09 -24.27
C ASN A 92 10.31 -3.12 -23.23
N HIS A 93 9.51 -2.76 -22.23
CA HIS A 93 9.95 -1.91 -21.13
C HIS A 93 9.67 -2.56 -19.79
N THR A 94 10.52 -2.21 -18.82
CA THR A 94 10.39 -2.55 -17.41
C THR A 94 10.35 -1.25 -16.63
N MET A 95 9.41 -1.11 -15.71
CA MET A 95 9.38 0.02 -14.78
C MET A 95 9.94 -0.38 -13.42
N ILE A 96 10.85 0.45 -12.90
CA ILE A 96 11.48 0.21 -11.60
C ILE A 96 10.55 0.61 -10.47
N LYS A 97 10.24 -0.33 -9.57
CA LYS A 97 9.43 -0.12 -8.37
C LYS A 97 10.11 -0.65 -7.10
N HIS A 98 11.07 -1.55 -7.23
CA HIS A 98 11.83 -2.06 -6.09
C HIS A 98 13.29 -1.62 -6.17
N GLY A 99 13.90 -1.35 -5.00
CA GLY A 99 15.30 -0.99 -4.88
C GLY A 99 15.67 0.44 -5.29
N ALA A 100 14.69 1.24 -5.73
CA ALA A 100 14.88 2.66 -6.05
C ALA A 100 15.30 3.46 -4.80
N LYS A 101 16.33 4.30 -4.95
CA LYS A 101 16.88 5.12 -3.86
C LYS A 101 16.30 6.53 -3.81
N ASN A 102 15.71 6.99 -4.91
CA ASN A 102 15.16 8.32 -5.07
C ASN A 102 13.94 8.30 -6.01
N GLY A 103 13.28 9.45 -6.15
CA GLY A 103 12.09 9.59 -6.99
C GLY A 103 12.37 9.52 -8.49
N GLU A 104 13.61 9.73 -8.95
CA GLU A 104 13.97 9.61 -10.36
C GLU A 104 14.09 8.15 -10.80
N GLU A 105 14.63 7.31 -9.90
CA GLU A 105 14.71 5.86 -10.11
C GLU A 105 13.33 5.20 -9.97
N TYR A 106 12.51 5.66 -9.03
CA TYR A 106 11.19 5.08 -8.79
C TYR A 106 10.19 5.49 -9.86
N GLY A 107 9.71 4.53 -10.64
CA GLY A 107 8.90 4.78 -11.84
C GLY A 107 9.74 4.97 -13.11
N GLY A 108 11.07 4.85 -13.01
CA GLY A 108 11.96 4.90 -14.16
C GLY A 108 11.72 3.76 -15.14
N LEU A 109 11.72 4.06 -16.43
CA LEU A 109 11.55 3.10 -17.52
C LEU A 109 12.89 2.63 -18.06
N ILE A 110 13.02 1.33 -18.26
CA ILE A 110 14.19 0.70 -18.87
C ILE A 110 13.72 -0.13 -20.06
N HIS A 111 14.23 0.18 -21.25
CA HIS A 111 14.03 -0.65 -22.44
C HIS A 111 14.83 -1.95 -22.30
N TRP A 112 14.28 -3.10 -22.72
CA TRP A 112 14.93 -4.41 -22.52
C TRP A 112 16.31 -4.53 -23.19
N ASN A 113 16.49 -3.90 -24.35
CA ASN A 113 17.81 -3.87 -25.01
C ASN A 113 18.86 -3.01 -24.27
N SER A 114 18.44 -2.16 -23.33
CA SER A 114 19.35 -1.29 -22.56
C SER A 114 19.92 -1.98 -21.33
N HIS A 115 19.33 -3.10 -20.88
CA HIS A 115 19.82 -3.86 -19.74
C HIS A 115 19.48 -5.36 -19.88
N PRO A 116 20.46 -6.28 -19.82
CA PRO A 116 20.26 -7.70 -20.12
C PRO A 116 19.20 -8.36 -19.23
N ASP A 117 19.08 -7.94 -17.97
CA ASP A 117 18.14 -8.52 -17.02
C ASP A 117 16.75 -7.85 -17.01
N ALA A 118 16.54 -6.77 -17.76
CA ALA A 118 15.32 -5.96 -17.63
C ALA A 118 14.05 -6.76 -17.95
N GLU A 119 14.09 -7.60 -18.99
CA GLU A 119 12.97 -8.50 -19.32
C GLU A 119 12.72 -9.54 -18.23
N GLU A 120 13.80 -10.14 -17.71
CA GLU A 120 13.73 -11.18 -16.70
C GLU A 120 13.18 -10.67 -15.37
N TRP A 121 13.48 -9.41 -15.00
CA TRP A 121 12.92 -8.80 -13.79
C TRP A 121 11.40 -8.74 -13.80
N VAL A 122 10.79 -8.52 -14.97
CA VAL A 122 9.32 -8.54 -15.10
C VAL A 122 8.80 -9.97 -15.05
N ARG A 123 9.44 -10.90 -15.76
CA ARG A 123 9.06 -12.33 -15.76
C ARG A 123 9.09 -12.95 -14.36
N THR A 124 10.06 -12.54 -13.55
CA THR A 124 10.24 -13.00 -12.16
C THR A 124 9.52 -12.14 -11.13
N GLN A 125 8.72 -11.16 -11.56
CA GLN A 125 7.99 -10.22 -10.70
C GLN A 125 8.89 -9.44 -9.73
N ARG A 126 10.18 -9.27 -10.05
CA ARG A 126 11.12 -8.42 -9.33
C ARG A 126 10.93 -6.95 -9.65
N GLN A 127 10.39 -6.66 -10.82
CA GLN A 127 9.98 -5.33 -11.28
C GLN A 127 8.66 -5.46 -12.05
N PHE A 128 8.12 -4.35 -12.53
CA PHE A 128 6.77 -4.29 -13.02
C PHE A 128 6.71 -4.02 -14.52
N LEU A 129 5.66 -4.53 -15.17
CA LEU A 129 5.25 -3.97 -16.46
C LEU A 129 4.84 -2.50 -16.27
N PRO A 130 5.12 -1.62 -17.25
CA PRO A 130 4.80 -0.20 -17.13
C PRO A 130 3.32 0.08 -16.79
N GLY A 131 2.37 -0.60 -17.43
CA GLY A 131 0.95 -0.42 -17.12
C GLY A 131 0.59 -0.74 -15.68
N ASP A 132 1.11 -1.86 -15.16
CA ASP A 132 0.87 -2.28 -13.78
C ASP A 132 1.50 -1.31 -12.79
N ALA A 133 2.71 -0.85 -13.10
CA ALA A 133 3.42 0.12 -12.29
C ALA A 133 2.76 1.50 -12.26
N LEU A 134 2.14 1.92 -13.38
CA LEU A 134 1.36 3.15 -13.47
C LEU A 134 0.14 3.10 -12.56
N LEU A 135 -0.62 2.00 -12.57
CA LEU A 135 -1.75 1.85 -11.65
C LEU A 135 -1.30 1.94 -10.18
N VAL A 136 -0.15 1.36 -9.83
CA VAL A 136 0.42 1.48 -8.49
C VAL A 136 0.78 2.93 -8.16
N LEU A 137 1.39 3.67 -9.10
CA LEU A 137 1.72 5.09 -8.90
C LEU A 137 0.47 5.93 -8.68
N GLU A 138 -0.61 5.69 -9.43
CA GLU A 138 -1.88 6.41 -9.27
C GLU A 138 -2.52 6.16 -7.90
N VAL A 139 -2.49 4.93 -7.41
CA VAL A 139 -2.96 4.59 -6.05
C VAL A 139 -2.14 5.35 -5.00
N GLN A 140 -0.82 5.34 -5.16
CA GLN A 140 0.09 5.99 -4.22
C GLN A 140 -0.09 7.51 -4.19
N GLU A 141 -0.23 8.15 -5.36
CA GLU A 141 -0.51 9.57 -5.48
C GLU A 141 -1.82 9.94 -4.79
N SER A 142 -2.90 9.21 -5.10
CA SER A 142 -4.23 9.45 -4.53
C SER A 142 -4.23 9.29 -3.01
N LEU A 143 -3.55 8.26 -2.51
CA LEU A 143 -3.42 8.00 -1.08
C LEU A 143 -2.61 9.07 -0.36
N MET A 144 -1.46 9.47 -0.92
CA MET A 144 -0.61 10.50 -0.32
C MET A 144 -1.30 11.86 -0.30
N LYS A 145 -2.03 12.21 -1.36
CA LYS A 145 -2.84 13.41 -1.42
C LYS A 145 -3.90 13.42 -0.31
N PHE A 146 -4.66 12.31 -0.18
CA PHE A 146 -5.64 12.16 0.89
C PHE A 146 -5.02 12.33 2.30
N LEU A 147 -3.87 11.69 2.55
CA LEU A 147 -3.19 11.79 3.85
C LEU A 147 -2.70 13.21 4.14
N LEU A 148 -2.18 13.90 3.13
CA LEU A 148 -1.74 15.29 3.26
C LEU A 148 -2.93 16.22 3.55
N ASP A 149 -4.03 16.06 2.82
CA ASP A 149 -5.26 16.83 3.03
C ASP A 149 -5.83 16.57 4.44
N PHE A 150 -5.80 15.32 4.89
CA PHE A 150 -6.18 14.97 6.26
C PHE A 150 -5.29 15.66 7.31
N CYS A 151 -3.96 15.63 7.13
CA CYS A 151 -3.01 16.30 8.02
C CYS A 151 -3.28 17.80 8.12
N HIS A 152 -3.53 18.48 6.99
CA HIS A 152 -3.87 19.90 6.99
C HIS A 152 -5.15 20.22 7.76
N GLN A 153 -6.14 19.32 7.74
CA GLN A 153 -7.38 19.52 8.50
C GLN A 153 -7.18 19.33 10.01
N ILE A 154 -6.40 18.32 10.42
CA ILE A 154 -6.19 18.07 11.85
C ILE A 154 -5.18 19.06 12.47
N LEU A 155 -4.27 19.60 11.67
CA LEU A 155 -3.25 20.59 12.06
C LEU A 155 -3.60 22.01 11.58
N GLN A 156 -4.89 22.34 11.45
CA GLN A 156 -5.36 23.60 10.89
C GLN A 156 -4.78 24.87 11.55
N GLU A 157 -4.33 24.78 12.80
CA GLU A 157 -3.72 25.88 13.56
C GLU A 157 -2.23 26.12 13.20
N ILE A 158 -1.63 25.23 12.41
CA ILE A 158 -0.23 25.28 12.00
C ILE A 158 -0.17 25.55 10.49
N PRO A 159 0.45 26.65 10.03
CA PRO A 159 0.61 26.92 8.61
C PRO A 159 1.39 25.80 7.89
N PRO A 160 1.00 25.37 6.69
CA PRO A 160 1.63 24.24 5.98
C PRO A 160 3.14 24.37 5.79
N ASP A 161 3.64 25.59 5.55
CA ASP A 161 5.06 25.91 5.40
C ASP A 161 5.85 25.77 6.71
N VAL A 162 5.17 25.92 7.85
CA VAL A 162 5.78 25.81 9.18
C VAL A 162 5.80 24.36 9.67
N ILE A 163 4.87 23.51 9.21
CA ILE A 163 4.80 22.08 9.60
C ILE A 163 6.09 21.33 9.27
N ILE A 164 6.78 21.71 8.19
CA ILE A 164 8.04 21.09 7.75
C ILE A 164 9.30 21.80 8.28
N SER A 165 9.14 22.83 9.11
CA SER A 165 10.25 23.60 9.66
C SER A 165 10.86 22.92 10.90
N ASP A 166 12.04 23.39 11.29
CA ASP A 166 12.72 22.93 12.52
C ASP A 166 11.91 23.16 13.82
N GLY A 167 10.84 23.97 13.76
CA GLY A 167 9.91 24.17 14.88
C GLY A 167 9.08 22.93 15.22
N TYR A 168 8.95 21.97 14.28
CA TYR A 168 8.21 20.72 14.46
C TYR A 168 9.07 19.51 14.06
N PRO A 169 10.09 19.16 14.87
CA PRO A 169 11.00 18.08 14.52
C PRO A 169 10.28 16.72 14.52
N VAL A 170 10.74 15.82 13.65
CA VAL A 170 10.22 14.45 13.52
C VAL A 170 10.35 13.71 14.85
N GLN A 171 9.20 13.34 15.41
CA GLN A 171 9.13 12.59 16.67
C GLN A 171 9.34 11.08 16.44
N PRO A 172 9.82 10.33 17.46
CA PRO A 172 9.91 8.87 17.39
C PRO A 172 8.54 8.23 17.13
N GLU A 173 8.56 6.97 16.67
CA GLU A 173 7.32 6.24 16.36
C GLU A 173 6.46 6.08 17.63
N PRO A 174 5.18 6.51 17.60
CA PRO A 174 4.29 6.39 18.75
C PRO A 174 3.90 4.94 19.01
N THR A 175 3.85 4.54 20.28
CA THR A 175 3.38 3.22 20.69
C THR A 175 1.85 3.20 20.70
N LEU A 176 1.24 2.39 19.83
CA LEU A 176 -0.18 2.11 19.91
C LEU A 176 -0.41 1.00 20.94
N ASN A 177 -1.23 1.30 21.96
CA ASN A 177 -1.70 0.27 22.89
C ASN A 177 -2.46 -0.78 22.10
N MET A 178 -1.92 -1.99 22.03
CA MET A 178 -2.65 -3.10 21.44
C MET A 178 -3.77 -3.47 22.40
N ASP A 179 -5.01 -3.43 21.93
CA ASP A 179 -6.15 -3.98 22.64
C ASP A 179 -5.97 -5.51 22.69
N SER A 180 -5.12 -5.98 23.61
CA SER A 180 -5.09 -7.39 23.97
C SER A 180 -6.42 -7.67 24.63
N ASP A 181 -7.15 -8.64 24.10
CA ASP A 181 -8.34 -9.14 24.80
C ASP A 181 -7.93 -9.67 26.20
N ALA A 182 -8.90 -9.92 27.06
CA ALA A 182 -8.65 -10.45 28.41
C ALA A 182 -7.87 -11.79 28.43
N SER A 183 -7.67 -12.42 27.26
CA SER A 183 -6.88 -13.64 27.07
C SER A 183 -5.43 -13.39 26.60
N GLY A 184 -5.05 -12.14 26.33
CA GLY A 184 -3.72 -11.78 25.83
C GLY A 184 -3.50 -12.05 24.34
N PHE A 185 -4.54 -12.48 23.62
CA PHE A 185 -4.48 -12.78 22.20
C PHE A 185 -5.06 -11.62 21.39
N VAL A 186 -4.51 -11.38 20.20
CA VAL A 186 -5.11 -10.43 19.27
C VAL A 186 -6.04 -11.22 18.35
N SER A 187 -7.31 -10.80 18.26
CA SER A 187 -8.28 -11.41 17.36
C SER A 187 -7.77 -11.44 15.92
N LEU A 188 -7.82 -12.60 15.25
CA LEU A 188 -7.41 -12.76 13.85
C LEU A 188 -8.18 -11.82 12.91
N ALA A 189 -9.44 -11.53 13.23
CA ALA A 189 -10.25 -10.57 12.49
C ALA A 189 -9.69 -9.14 12.62
N ALA A 190 -9.23 -8.75 13.81
CA ALA A 190 -8.58 -7.46 14.03
C ALA A 190 -7.24 -7.37 13.31
N ILE A 191 -6.43 -8.44 13.34
CA ILE A 191 -5.17 -8.51 12.57
C ILE A 191 -5.44 -8.32 11.07
N THR A 192 -6.42 -9.06 10.54
CA THR A 192 -6.77 -9.02 9.11
C THR A 192 -7.26 -7.62 8.71
N ALA A 193 -8.12 -7.00 9.52
CA ALA A 193 -8.64 -5.66 9.26
C ALA A 193 -7.55 -4.57 9.33
N GLU A 194 -6.55 -4.72 10.21
CA GLU A 194 -5.48 -3.75 10.38
C GLU A 194 -4.33 -3.91 9.36
N THR A 195 -4.15 -5.11 8.80
CA THR A 195 -3.04 -5.44 7.88
C THR A 195 -2.85 -4.43 6.74
N PRO A 196 -3.90 -3.99 6.01
CA PRO A 196 -3.75 -3.05 4.89
C PRO A 196 -3.26 -1.66 5.31
N TYR A 197 -3.43 -1.31 6.58
CA TYR A 197 -3.11 0.00 7.15
C TYR A 197 -1.77 0.00 7.89
N LYS A 198 -1.08 -1.15 7.98
CA LYS A 198 0.21 -1.30 8.65
C LYS A 198 1.36 -1.33 7.65
N ARG A 199 2.59 -1.26 8.18
CA ARG A 199 3.81 -1.56 7.42
C ARG A 199 3.67 -2.96 6.76
N PRO A 200 3.98 -3.11 5.46
CA PRO A 200 4.02 -4.43 4.82
C PRO A 200 4.92 -5.36 5.60
N ALA A 201 4.48 -6.60 5.82
CA ALA A 201 5.29 -7.60 6.52
C ALA A 201 6.57 -7.86 5.71
N GLY A 202 7.69 -7.30 6.16
CA GLY A 202 9.00 -7.60 5.61
C GLY A 202 9.43 -9.00 6.05
N LEU A 203 10.18 -9.70 5.20
CA LEU A 203 10.87 -10.92 5.61
C LEU A 203 11.95 -10.55 6.64
N ASP A 204 11.67 -10.76 7.93
CA ASP A 204 12.67 -10.61 8.97
C ASP A 204 13.63 -11.81 8.95
N LEU A 205 14.68 -11.69 8.15
CA LEU A 205 15.75 -12.69 8.05
C LEU A 205 16.45 -12.93 9.40
N SER A 206 16.43 -11.95 10.31
CA SER A 206 16.97 -12.05 11.67
C SER A 206 16.12 -13.00 12.51
N HIS A 207 14.79 -12.91 12.39
CA HIS A 207 13.87 -13.85 13.01
C HIS A 207 14.06 -15.28 12.46
N LEU A 208 14.26 -15.44 11.14
CA LEU A 208 14.55 -16.74 10.53
C LEU A 208 15.89 -17.34 11.01
N ALA A 209 16.94 -16.54 11.16
CA ALA A 209 18.20 -16.98 11.72
C ALA A 209 18.05 -17.46 13.17
N THR A 210 17.18 -16.81 13.95
CA THR A 210 16.91 -17.16 15.34
C THR A 210 16.11 -18.46 15.47
N VAL A 211 15.12 -18.68 14.59
CA VAL A 211 14.36 -19.95 14.52
C VAL A 211 15.26 -21.11 14.10
N ARG A 212 16.18 -20.90 13.17
CA ARG A 212 17.18 -21.92 12.77
C ARG A 212 18.08 -22.31 13.95
N HIS A 213 18.50 -21.36 14.77
CA HIS A 213 19.30 -21.66 15.96
C HIS A 213 18.49 -22.45 17.01
N ARG A 214 17.23 -22.07 17.26
CA ARG A 214 16.35 -22.79 18.20
C ARG A 214 16.02 -24.21 17.74
N GLY A 215 15.85 -24.46 16.44
CA GLY A 215 15.64 -25.80 15.90
C GLY A 215 16.85 -26.74 16.04
N MET A 216 18.07 -26.19 16.06
CA MET A 216 19.29 -26.98 16.29
C MET A 216 19.52 -27.35 17.76
N PHE A 217 18.96 -26.61 18.72
CA PHE A 217 19.06 -26.96 20.15
C PHE A 217 18.07 -28.08 20.53
N VAL A 218 16.88 -28.13 19.93
CA VAL A 218 15.89 -29.19 20.19
C VAL A 218 16.34 -30.56 19.66
N LEU A 219 17.25 -30.59 18.67
CA LEU A 219 17.81 -31.83 18.12
C LEU A 219 19.07 -32.34 18.86
N LYS A 220 19.62 -31.58 19.81
CA LYS A 220 20.79 -31.99 20.61
C LYS A 220 20.46 -32.57 21.98
N GLU A 221 19.21 -32.50 22.44
CA GLU A 221 18.74 -33.11 23.70
C GLU A 221 18.12 -34.51 23.51
N LYS A 222 18.26 -35.12 22.33
CA LYS A 222 17.77 -36.48 22.03
C LYS A 222 18.84 -37.42 21.47
N SER A 223 20.08 -37.31 21.94
CA SER A 223 21.11 -38.33 21.65
C SER A 223 21.82 -38.79 22.90
#